data_AF-A0A453ATZ3-F1
#
_entry.id   AF-A0A453ATZ3-F1
#
_cell.length_a   1.000
_cell.length_b   1.000
_cell.length_c   1.000
_cell.angle_alpha   90.00
_cell.angle_beta   90.00
_cell.angle_gamma   90.00
#
_symmetry.space_group_name_H-M   'P 1'
#
loop_
_entity.id
_entity.type
_entity.pdbx_description
1 polymer ?
#
loop_
_entity_poly.entity_id
_entity_poly.type
_entity_poly.pdbx_seq_one_letter_code
_entity_poly.pdbx_strand_id
1 'polypeptide(L)'
;AKQQGETIVKGHKHYELMLNLQLGIRHAVGKQGPVTLELKSSAFDPKEKVWTKFPQEGSKHTPRHNSCDFRWKDYCPQVFRTLRKLFKVDAADYMLSLCGSEALRELSSPGKSGSFFYLTNDDRYMIKTMKKSEVKMLLKMLPAYYNHVRAFEDTLVTKFFGLHCVKLAGANQKKVRFVIMGNLFCSHNSIHRRFDLKGSSLGRTTDKPQTEIDQYTTLKDLDLNFIFRLKKQWFQEFQRCNHFLFIF
;
A
#
# COMPACT_ATOMS: atom_id res chain seq x y z
N ALA A 1 0.23 -24.82 -3.32
CA ALA A 1 1.53 -24.10 -3.21
C ALA A 1 1.53 -23.27 -1.93
N LYS A 2 2.67 -23.11 -1.25
CA LYS A 2 2.78 -22.30 -0.01
C LYS A 2 2.58 -20.82 -0.34
N GLN A 3 1.53 -20.22 0.21
CA GLN A 3 1.25 -18.78 0.08
C GLN A 3 2.20 -17.97 0.99
N GLN A 4 2.58 -16.78 0.54
CA GLN A 4 3.48 -15.89 1.30
C GLN A 4 2.72 -15.21 2.45
N GLY A 5 3.30 -15.16 3.64
CA GLY A 5 2.73 -14.48 4.80
C GLY A 5 1.83 -15.35 5.68
N GLU A 6 1.50 -14.82 6.86
CA GLU A 6 0.62 -15.45 7.84
C GLU A 6 -0.80 -14.92 7.69
N THR A 7 -1.79 -15.81 7.47
CA THR A 7 -3.19 -15.40 7.37
C THR A 7 -3.72 -14.86 8.68
N ILE A 8 -4.30 -13.65 8.66
CA ILE A 8 -4.81 -12.98 9.86
C ILE A 8 -6.20 -13.51 10.19
N VAL A 9 -6.30 -14.34 11.22
CA VAL A 9 -7.55 -14.91 11.73
C VAL A 9 -7.83 -14.46 13.16
N LYS A 10 -9.02 -14.78 13.69
CA LYS A 10 -9.38 -14.44 15.07
C LYS A 10 -8.34 -15.01 16.05
N GLY A 11 -7.84 -14.17 16.95
CA GLY A 11 -6.74 -14.50 17.87
C GLY A 11 -5.37 -13.95 17.43
N HIS A 12 -5.20 -13.60 16.15
CA HIS A 12 -3.99 -12.94 15.67
C HIS A 12 -3.90 -11.49 16.21
N LYS A 13 -2.70 -11.04 16.60
CA LYS A 13 -2.45 -9.72 17.24
C LYS A 13 -2.96 -8.51 16.44
N HIS A 14 -3.07 -8.65 15.12
CA HIS A 14 -3.52 -7.60 14.19
C HIS A 14 -4.93 -7.82 13.63
N TYR A 15 -5.67 -8.81 14.14
CA TYR A 15 -7.00 -9.14 13.65
C TYR A 15 -7.98 -7.96 13.73
N GLU A 16 -8.06 -7.29 14.87
CA GLU A 16 -8.91 -6.10 15.05
C GLU A 16 -8.52 -4.95 14.12
N LEU A 17 -7.21 -4.74 13.91
CA LEU A 17 -6.74 -3.73 12.98
C LEU A 17 -7.17 -4.08 11.54
N MET A 18 -7.03 -5.34 11.12
CA MET A 18 -7.49 -5.80 9.80
C MET A 18 -8.98 -5.51 9.59
N LEU A 19 -9.84 -5.85 10.55
CA LEU A 19 -11.29 -5.58 10.45
C LEU A 19 -11.57 -4.08 10.26
N ASN A 20 -10.88 -3.23 11.02
CA ASN A 20 -11.00 -1.78 10.92
C ASN A 20 -10.50 -1.22 9.57
N LEU A 21 -9.43 -1.82 9.02
CA LEU A 21 -8.94 -1.51 7.67
C LEU A 21 -10.01 -1.85 6.63
N GLN A 22 -10.54 -3.06 6.64
CA GLN A 22 -11.53 -3.52 5.67
C GLN A 22 -12.82 -2.69 5.72
N LEU A 23 -13.33 -2.39 6.92
CA LEU A 23 -14.51 -1.54 7.10
C LEU A 23 -14.27 -0.12 6.59
N GLY A 24 -13.14 0.48 6.96
CA GLY A 24 -12.80 1.84 6.56
C GLY A 24 -12.57 1.99 5.05
N ILE A 25 -11.85 1.05 4.43
CA ILE A 25 -11.63 1.03 2.97
C ILE A 25 -12.96 0.87 2.25
N ARG A 26 -13.80 -0.11 2.64
CA ARG A 26 -15.10 -0.33 2.02
C ARG A 26 -15.97 0.93 2.05
N HIS A 27 -15.99 1.60 3.20
CA HIS A 27 -16.72 2.87 3.35
C HIS A 27 -16.14 4.01 2.51
N ALA A 28 -14.81 4.16 2.48
CA ALA A 28 -14.13 5.21 1.72
C ALA A 28 -14.32 5.05 0.19
N VAL A 29 -14.38 3.81 -0.29
CA VAL A 29 -14.62 3.51 -1.70
C VAL A 29 -16.10 3.57 -2.07
N GLY A 30 -17.01 3.20 -1.15
CA GLY A 30 -18.46 3.27 -1.39
C GLY A 30 -19.03 4.69 -1.49
N LYS A 31 -18.36 5.71 -0.95
CA LYS A 31 -18.85 7.10 -0.90
C LYS A 31 -18.56 7.96 -2.14
N GLN A 32 -18.16 7.37 -3.27
CA GLN A 32 -17.50 8.15 -4.32
C GLN A 32 -18.48 8.74 -5.37
N GLY A 33 -18.37 10.05 -5.61
CA GLY A 33 -19.19 10.82 -6.58
C GLY A 33 -18.82 10.60 -8.06
N PRO A 34 -18.80 11.58 -8.96
CA PRO A 34 -18.21 11.42 -10.31
C PRO A 34 -16.66 11.45 -10.30
N VAL A 35 -15.99 10.80 -11.28
CA VAL A 35 -14.53 10.86 -11.47
C VAL A 35 -14.18 11.90 -12.53
N THR A 36 -13.30 12.84 -12.19
CA THR A 36 -12.77 13.85 -13.13
C THR A 36 -11.25 13.81 -13.12
N LEU A 37 -10.62 13.84 -14.31
CA LEU A 37 -9.16 13.85 -14.45
C LEU A 37 -8.53 15.22 -14.12
N GLU A 38 -9.31 16.28 -14.24
CA GLU A 38 -8.93 17.63 -13.84
C GLU A 38 -9.31 17.87 -12.37
N LEU A 39 -8.31 17.76 -11.50
CA LEU A 39 -8.48 17.97 -10.07
C LEU A 39 -8.07 19.40 -9.70
N LYS A 40 -8.92 20.06 -8.91
CA LYS A 40 -8.60 21.36 -8.32
C LYS A 40 -7.46 21.21 -7.29
N SER A 41 -6.70 22.28 -7.06
CA SER A 41 -5.62 22.32 -6.06
C SER A 41 -6.09 21.88 -4.66
N SER A 42 -7.34 22.19 -4.29
CA SER A 42 -7.94 21.78 -3.02
C SER A 42 -8.06 20.25 -2.85
N ALA A 43 -8.11 19.46 -3.94
CA ALA A 43 -8.15 18.00 -3.86
C ALA A 43 -6.84 17.41 -3.30
N PHE A 44 -5.74 18.15 -3.38
CA PHE A 44 -4.43 17.78 -2.87
C PHE A 44 -4.17 18.31 -1.44
N ASP A 45 -5.12 19.04 -0.83
CA ASP A 45 -4.92 19.57 0.52
C ASP A 45 -5.13 18.48 1.59
N PRO A 46 -4.08 18.07 2.33
CA PRO A 46 -4.22 17.07 3.38
C PRO A 46 -4.90 17.60 4.66
N LYS A 47 -5.13 18.92 4.73
CA LYS A 47 -5.74 19.60 5.89
C LYS A 47 -7.24 19.37 5.98
N GLU A 48 -7.87 18.67 5.04
CA GLU A 48 -9.21 18.15 5.24
C GLU A 48 -9.21 17.27 6.51
N LYS A 49 -9.77 17.79 7.61
CA LYS A 49 -9.77 17.16 8.94
C LYS A 49 -11.01 16.30 9.14
N VAL A 50 -11.57 15.74 8.07
CA VAL A 50 -12.74 14.88 8.16
C VAL A 50 -12.32 13.54 8.76
N TRP A 51 -12.87 13.26 9.94
CA TRP A 51 -12.72 11.98 10.62
C TRP A 51 -14.10 11.34 10.69
N THR A 52 -14.30 10.24 9.96
CA THR A 52 -15.51 9.43 10.07
C THR A 52 -15.43 8.62 11.37
N LYS A 53 -16.50 8.60 12.16
CA LYS A 53 -16.61 7.76 13.35
C LYS A 53 -17.26 6.42 12.98
N PHE A 54 -16.69 5.34 13.51
CA PHE A 54 -17.20 3.98 13.41
C PHE A 54 -17.43 3.48 14.84
N PRO A 55 -18.58 3.82 15.44
CA PRO A 55 -18.98 3.23 16.70
C PRO A 55 -19.41 1.77 16.48
N GLN A 56 -19.14 0.89 17.44
CA GLN A 56 -19.45 -0.53 17.38
C GLN A 56 -20.93 -0.79 17.06
N GLU A 57 -21.83 -0.02 17.67
CA GLU A 57 -23.28 -0.11 17.43
C GLU A 57 -23.75 0.47 16.08
N GLY A 58 -22.83 1.06 15.31
CA GLY A 58 -23.15 1.73 14.06
C GLY A 58 -23.74 3.14 14.25
N SER A 59 -23.97 3.80 13.13
CA SER A 59 -24.55 5.14 13.07
C SER A 59 -25.37 5.31 11.79
N LYS A 60 -25.99 6.49 11.61
CA LYS A 60 -26.65 6.85 10.34
C LYS A 60 -25.71 6.75 9.11
N HIS A 61 -24.40 6.86 9.32
CA HIS A 61 -23.43 6.93 8.22
C HIS A 61 -22.46 5.74 8.16
N THR A 62 -22.41 4.89 9.18
CA THR A 62 -21.47 3.78 9.29
C THR A 62 -22.19 2.54 9.83
N PRO A 63 -21.94 1.35 9.27
CA PRO A 63 -22.64 0.15 9.69
C PRO A 63 -22.19 -0.30 11.08
N ARG A 64 -23.04 -1.08 11.76
CA ARG A 64 -22.68 -1.84 12.96
C ARG A 64 -21.55 -2.83 12.64
N HIS A 65 -20.66 -3.07 13.60
CA HIS A 65 -19.54 -4.00 13.41
C HIS A 65 -19.09 -4.66 14.72
N ASN A 66 -18.26 -5.70 14.59
CA ASN A 66 -17.76 -6.48 15.73
C ASN A 66 -16.41 -6.00 16.29
N SER A 67 -15.79 -4.98 15.68
CA SER A 67 -14.56 -4.36 16.23
C SER A 67 -14.89 -3.23 17.21
N CYS A 68 -13.89 -2.77 17.95
CA CYS A 68 -14.02 -1.63 18.84
C CYS A 68 -14.28 -0.32 18.08
N ASP A 69 -14.76 0.69 18.80
CA ASP A 69 -14.92 2.03 18.25
C ASP A 69 -13.61 2.54 17.62
N PHE A 70 -13.70 3.10 16.43
CA PHE A 70 -12.56 3.74 15.78
C PHE A 70 -12.96 4.97 14.97
N ARG A 71 -11.95 5.72 14.54
CA ARG A 71 -12.11 6.83 13.60
C ARG A 71 -11.25 6.61 12.39
N TRP A 72 -11.81 6.91 11.22
CA TRP A 72 -11.15 6.79 9.94
C TRP A 72 -10.90 8.17 9.34
N LYS A 73 -9.73 8.33 8.72
CA LYS A 73 -9.40 9.48 7.89
C LYS A 73 -8.86 9.02 6.54
N ASP A 74 -9.43 9.57 5.48
CA ASP A 74 -8.90 9.52 4.12
C ASP A 74 -8.03 10.75 3.86
N TYR A 75 -6.91 10.55 3.17
CA TYR A 75 -6.10 11.66 2.67
C TYR A 75 -6.33 11.79 1.17
N CYS A 76 -6.69 13.00 0.72
CA CYS A 76 -6.85 13.34 -0.71
C CYS A 76 -7.68 12.29 -1.50
N PRO A 77 -8.89 11.92 -1.05
CA PRO A 77 -9.65 10.78 -1.60
C PRO A 77 -9.93 10.91 -3.09
N GLN A 78 -10.17 12.13 -3.59
CA GLN A 78 -10.38 12.38 -5.03
C GLN A 78 -9.14 12.09 -5.88
N VAL A 79 -7.94 12.41 -5.35
CA VAL A 79 -6.66 12.13 -6.03
C VAL A 79 -6.45 10.63 -6.14
N PHE A 80 -6.57 9.89 -5.04
CA PHE A 80 -6.38 8.43 -5.04
C PHE A 80 -7.45 7.66 -5.82
N ARG A 81 -8.68 8.18 -5.87
CA ARG A 81 -9.69 7.67 -6.80
C ARG A 81 -9.26 7.82 -8.25
N THR A 82 -8.74 8.99 -8.61
CA THR A 82 -8.34 9.27 -9.99
C THR A 82 -7.09 8.47 -10.36
N LEU A 83 -6.13 8.31 -9.44
CA LEU A 83 -4.99 7.41 -9.60
C LEU A 83 -5.43 5.96 -9.86
N ARG A 84 -6.40 5.43 -9.09
CA ARG A 84 -6.96 4.09 -9.36
C ARG A 84 -7.51 3.98 -10.79
N LYS A 85 -8.23 4.99 -11.28
CA LYS A 85 -8.72 5.03 -12.67
C LYS A 85 -7.58 5.05 -13.69
N LEU A 86 -6.55 5.89 -13.48
CA LEU A 86 -5.37 5.95 -14.35
C LEU A 86 -4.63 4.61 -14.41
N PHE A 87 -4.58 3.88 -13.29
CA PHE A 87 -4.01 2.54 -13.21
C PHE A 87 -4.98 1.42 -13.64
N LYS A 88 -6.15 1.76 -14.19
CA LYS A 88 -7.17 0.80 -14.67
C LYS A 88 -7.65 -0.16 -13.57
N VAL A 89 -7.71 0.33 -12.33
CA VAL A 89 -8.23 -0.42 -11.19
C VAL A 89 -9.74 -0.17 -11.07
N ASP A 90 -10.53 -1.22 -11.28
CA ASP A 90 -11.97 -1.18 -11.03
C ASP A 90 -12.26 -1.07 -9.52
N ALA A 91 -13.29 -0.29 -9.18
CA ALA A 91 -13.62 -0.02 -7.79
C ALA A 91 -14.23 -1.22 -7.07
N ALA A 92 -15.05 -2.02 -7.75
CA ALA A 92 -15.67 -3.21 -7.18
C ALA A 92 -14.61 -4.30 -6.94
N ASP A 93 -13.75 -4.55 -7.93
CA ASP A 93 -12.60 -5.44 -7.79
C ASP A 93 -11.69 -5.04 -6.64
N TYR A 94 -11.34 -3.74 -6.56
CA TYR A 94 -10.50 -3.20 -5.49
C TYR A 94 -11.11 -3.44 -4.11
N MET A 95 -12.42 -3.23 -3.95
CA MET A 95 -13.12 -3.52 -2.71
C MET A 95 -13.18 -5.02 -2.40
N LEU A 96 -13.37 -5.87 -3.42
CA LEU A 96 -13.44 -7.31 -3.23
C LEU A 96 -12.09 -7.88 -2.78
N SER A 97 -10.99 -7.46 -3.41
CA SER A 97 -9.63 -7.90 -3.03
C SER A 97 -9.23 -7.47 -1.62
N LEU A 98 -9.56 -6.24 -1.22
CA LEU A 98 -9.14 -5.69 0.08
C LEU A 98 -10.11 -6.01 1.21
N CYS A 99 -11.40 -6.07 0.91
CA CYS A 99 -12.48 -6.08 1.89
C CYS A 99 -13.50 -7.19 1.61
N GLY A 100 -13.16 -8.21 0.82
CA GLY A 100 -14.00 -9.39 0.62
C GLY A 100 -14.14 -10.23 1.88
N SER A 101 -14.64 -11.46 1.70
CA SER A 101 -14.69 -12.49 2.77
C SER A 101 -13.31 -12.98 3.19
N GLU A 102 -12.33 -12.83 2.30
CA GLU A 102 -10.98 -13.34 2.51
C GLU A 102 -10.17 -12.49 3.49
N ALA A 103 -9.41 -13.16 4.35
CA ALA A 103 -8.49 -12.53 5.28
C ALA A 103 -7.25 -11.96 4.56
N LEU A 104 -6.71 -10.86 5.10
CA LEU A 104 -5.39 -10.38 4.70
C LEU A 104 -4.30 -11.29 5.28
N ARG A 105 -3.16 -11.34 4.60
CA ARG A 105 -1.95 -12.02 5.08
C ARG A 105 -0.94 -11.00 5.60
N GLU A 106 -0.42 -11.19 6.80
CA GLU A 106 0.71 -10.41 7.32
C GLU A 106 2.02 -10.92 6.72
N LEU A 107 2.80 -9.99 6.19
CA LEU A 107 4.18 -10.25 5.80
C LEU A 107 5.10 -9.75 6.90
N SER A 108 5.85 -10.68 7.50
CA SER A 108 6.96 -10.35 8.37
C SER A 108 7.96 -9.49 7.59
N SER A 109 8.10 -8.23 7.94
CA SER A 109 9.09 -7.37 7.29
C SER A 109 10.45 -7.62 7.94
N PRO A 110 11.51 -7.96 7.17
CA PRO A 110 12.86 -8.05 7.71
C PRO A 110 13.49 -6.66 7.97
N GLY A 111 12.73 -5.57 7.78
CA GLY A 111 13.26 -4.23 7.68
C GLY A 111 13.48 -3.54 9.04
N LYS A 112 14.57 -2.77 9.16
CA LYS A 112 14.88 -1.92 10.33
C LYS A 112 13.79 -0.89 10.70
N SER A 113 12.80 -0.64 9.83
CA SER A 113 11.85 0.47 9.99
C SER A 113 10.71 0.19 11.00
N GLY A 114 10.46 -1.08 11.34
CA GLY A 114 9.34 -1.50 12.20
C GLY A 114 7.96 -1.38 11.55
N SER A 115 7.88 -1.13 10.24
CA SER A 115 6.62 -1.17 9.47
C SER A 115 6.26 -2.62 9.14
N PHE A 116 5.02 -3.01 9.35
CA PHE A 116 4.47 -4.28 8.85
C PHE A 116 3.66 -4.06 7.57
N PHE A 117 3.55 -5.13 6.79
CA PHE A 117 2.85 -5.18 5.52
C PHE A 117 1.72 -6.20 5.59
N TYR A 118 0.62 -5.87 4.93
CA TYR A 118 -0.43 -6.83 4.62
C TYR A 118 -0.49 -7.07 3.12
N LEU A 119 -0.89 -8.27 2.75
CA LEU A 119 -1.09 -8.71 1.37
C LEU A 119 -2.52 -9.23 1.22
N THR A 120 -3.20 -8.88 0.14
CA THR A 120 -4.52 -9.43 -0.17
C THR A 120 -4.42 -10.93 -0.49
N ASN A 121 -5.50 -11.69 -0.31
CA ASN A 121 -5.49 -13.12 -0.61
C ASN A 121 -5.12 -13.36 -2.09
N ASP A 122 -5.66 -12.55 -3.00
CA ASP A 122 -5.38 -12.61 -4.44
C ASP A 122 -4.03 -12.02 -4.88
N ASP A 123 -3.13 -11.68 -3.95
CA ASP A 123 -1.82 -11.09 -4.20
C ASP A 123 -1.82 -9.75 -4.97
N ARG A 124 -2.97 -9.12 -5.26
CA ARG A 124 -3.01 -7.90 -6.10
C ARG A 124 -2.48 -6.65 -5.38
N TYR A 125 -2.75 -6.52 -4.08
CA TYR A 125 -2.50 -5.28 -3.33
C TYR A 125 -1.72 -5.54 -2.05
N MET A 126 -0.86 -4.58 -1.71
CA MET A 126 -0.18 -4.51 -0.43
C MET A 126 -0.67 -3.31 0.38
N ILE A 127 -0.75 -3.48 1.70
CA ILE A 127 -0.99 -2.40 2.65
C ILE A 127 0.26 -2.23 3.50
N LYS A 128 0.95 -1.10 3.37
CA LYS A 128 2.17 -0.80 4.15
C LYS A 128 1.83 0.19 5.25
N THR A 129 2.23 -0.11 6.49
CA THR A 129 2.17 0.88 7.57
C THR A 129 3.25 1.95 7.43
N MET A 130 2.87 3.20 7.73
CA MET A 130 3.68 4.38 7.48
C MET A 130 3.84 5.23 8.75
N LYS A 131 5.04 5.73 8.99
CA LYS A 131 5.34 6.76 9.97
C LYS A 131 4.70 8.08 9.55
N LYS A 132 4.48 8.98 10.52
CA LYS A 132 3.90 10.31 10.26
C LYS A 132 4.76 11.12 9.28
N SER A 133 6.08 11.00 9.34
CA SER A 133 7.03 11.67 8.43
C SER A 133 6.89 11.19 7.00
N GLU A 134 6.79 9.87 6.79
CA GLU A 134 6.61 9.28 5.45
C GLU A 134 5.28 9.70 4.82
N VAL A 135 4.20 9.73 5.61
CA VAL A 135 2.91 10.27 5.15
C VAL A 135 3.01 11.75 4.74
N LYS A 136 3.73 12.57 5.51
CA LYS A 136 3.94 13.98 5.14
C LYS A 136 4.72 14.10 3.83
N MET A 137 5.73 13.25 3.63
CA MET A 137 6.52 13.24 2.39
C MET A 137 5.67 12.82 1.20
N LEU A 138 4.89 11.74 1.33
CA LEU A 138 3.97 11.27 0.29
C LEU A 138 2.94 12.34 -0.08
N LEU A 139 2.41 13.07 0.89
CA LEU A 139 1.48 14.17 0.63
C LEU A 139 2.17 15.36 -0.07
N LYS A 140 3.42 15.67 0.30
CA LYS A 140 4.19 16.74 -0.34
C LYS A 140 4.49 16.43 -1.81
N MET A 141 4.80 15.18 -2.13
CA MET A 141 5.08 14.74 -3.52
C MET A 141 3.80 14.47 -4.34
N LEU A 142 2.63 14.34 -3.71
CA LEU A 142 1.42 13.82 -4.35
C LEU A 142 1.01 14.57 -5.65
N PRO A 143 1.12 15.92 -5.74
CA PRO A 143 0.83 16.62 -6.99
C PRO A 143 1.79 16.24 -8.13
N ALA A 144 3.10 16.16 -7.84
CA ALA A 144 4.10 15.76 -8.84
C ALA A 144 3.92 14.30 -9.26
N TYR A 145 3.65 13.41 -8.30
CA TYR A 145 3.36 12.01 -8.55
C TYR A 145 2.12 11.84 -9.44
N TYR A 146 1.04 12.56 -9.15
CA TYR A 146 -0.18 12.53 -9.96
C TYR A 146 0.07 12.93 -11.41
N ASN A 147 0.80 14.03 -11.63
CA ASN A 147 1.14 14.50 -12.97
C ASN A 147 2.04 13.50 -13.71
N HIS A 148 3.00 12.88 -13.03
CA HIS A 148 3.85 11.84 -13.61
C HIS A 148 3.04 10.63 -14.07
N VAL A 149 2.18 10.09 -13.21
CA VAL A 149 1.31 8.94 -13.55
C VAL A 149 0.38 9.27 -14.72
N ARG A 150 -0.14 10.50 -14.78
CA ARG A 150 -0.99 10.95 -15.90
C ARG A 150 -0.22 11.06 -17.22
N ALA A 151 1.06 11.42 -17.16
CA ALA A 151 1.90 11.58 -18.35
C ALA A 151 2.51 10.26 -18.84
N PHE A 152 2.74 9.30 -17.94
CA PHE A 152 3.46 8.06 -18.23
C PHE A 152 2.69 6.84 -17.71
N GLU A 153 1.94 6.19 -18.61
CA GLU A 153 1.10 5.02 -18.30
C GLU A 153 1.92 3.81 -17.81
N ASP A 154 3.11 3.60 -18.39
CA ASP A 154 4.03 2.49 -18.09
C ASP A 154 5.08 2.83 -17.02
N THR A 155 4.77 3.77 -16.13
CA THR A 155 5.68 4.20 -15.06
C THR A 155 6.15 3.03 -14.18
N LEU A 156 7.45 3.02 -13.84
CA LEU A 156 8.06 2.06 -12.92
C LEU A 156 7.85 2.43 -11.45
N VAL A 157 7.30 3.61 -11.15
CA VAL A 157 7.03 4.04 -9.78
C VAL A 157 5.91 3.21 -9.18
N THR A 158 6.05 2.87 -7.89
CA THR A 158 5.01 2.20 -7.11
C THR A 158 3.64 2.85 -7.32
N LYS A 159 2.64 2.01 -7.59
CA LYS A 159 1.25 2.42 -7.82
C LYS A 159 0.55 2.60 -6.48
N PHE A 160 0.19 3.83 -6.10
CA PHE A 160 -0.54 4.12 -4.86
C PHE A 160 -2.03 4.28 -5.12
N PHE A 161 -2.83 3.57 -4.32
CA PHE A 161 -4.28 3.48 -4.51
C PHE A 161 -5.10 4.12 -3.39
N GLY A 162 -4.46 4.39 -2.25
CA GLY A 162 -5.08 5.03 -1.11
C GLY A 162 -4.09 5.34 -0.01
N LEU A 163 -4.34 6.41 0.73
CA LEU A 163 -3.59 6.81 1.92
C LEU A 163 -4.58 7.14 3.02
N HIS A 164 -4.47 6.44 4.14
CA HIS A 164 -5.50 6.50 5.17
C HIS A 164 -4.89 6.47 6.57
N CYS A 165 -5.70 6.80 7.57
CA CYS A 165 -5.36 6.68 8.97
C CYS A 165 -6.53 6.15 9.79
N VAL A 166 -6.25 5.12 10.58
CA VAL A 166 -7.13 4.63 11.64
C VAL A 166 -6.67 5.24 12.96
N LYS A 167 -7.61 5.74 13.74
CA LYS A 167 -7.42 6.13 15.14
C LYS A 167 -8.30 5.21 16.00
N LEU A 168 -7.67 4.32 16.75
CA LEU A 168 -8.36 3.38 17.64
C LEU A 168 -8.86 4.13 18.89
N ALA A 169 -10.05 3.76 19.40
CA ALA A 169 -10.54 4.25 20.69
C ALA A 169 -9.71 3.68 21.87
N GLY A 170 -9.82 4.30 23.05
CA GLY A 170 -9.05 3.93 24.25
C GLY A 170 -8.03 4.99 24.71
N ALA A 171 -7.37 4.75 25.86
CA ALA A 171 -6.53 5.73 26.56
C ALA A 171 -5.39 6.32 25.73
N ASN A 172 -4.76 5.51 24.87
CA ASN A 172 -3.59 5.92 24.08
C ASN A 172 -3.91 6.42 22.67
N GLN A 173 -5.18 6.41 22.24
CA GLN A 173 -5.67 7.02 20.98
C GLN A 173 -4.72 6.82 19.77
N LYS A 174 -4.18 5.60 19.62
CA LYS A 174 -3.07 5.30 18.70
C LYS A 174 -3.50 5.51 17.26
N LYS A 175 -2.69 6.26 16.51
CA LYS A 175 -2.88 6.51 15.07
C LYS A 175 -2.02 5.57 14.26
N VAL A 176 -2.65 4.70 13.49
CA VAL A 176 -2.00 3.87 12.48
C VAL A 176 -2.25 4.51 11.12
N ARG A 177 -1.18 4.73 10.35
CA ARG A 177 -1.27 5.27 8.98
C ARG A 177 -0.78 4.20 8.03
N PHE A 178 -1.37 4.15 6.85
CA PHE A 178 -1.01 3.16 5.86
C PHE A 178 -1.29 3.67 4.47
N VAL A 179 -0.52 3.13 3.53
CA VAL A 179 -0.70 3.32 2.11
C VAL A 179 -1.09 1.98 1.50
N ILE A 180 -2.03 2.01 0.57
CA ILE A 180 -2.39 0.85 -0.25
C ILE A 180 -1.66 1.00 -1.57
N MET A 181 -0.95 -0.04 -1.97
CA MET A 181 -0.10 -0.04 -3.17
C MET A 181 -0.24 -1.33 -3.95
N GLY A 182 0.12 -1.30 -5.23
CA GLY A 182 0.15 -2.50 -6.07
C GLY A 182 1.26 -3.44 -5.66
N ASN A 183 0.97 -4.74 -5.65
CA ASN A 183 2.00 -5.76 -5.51
C ASN A 183 2.72 -5.96 -6.86
N LEU A 184 4.01 -5.62 -6.91
CA LEU A 184 4.83 -5.83 -8.11
C LEU A 184 5.02 -7.31 -8.47
N PHE A 185 4.82 -8.21 -7.50
CA PHE A 185 5.02 -9.65 -7.67
C PHE A 185 3.73 -10.40 -8.02
N CYS A 186 2.62 -9.69 -8.25
CA CYS A 186 1.39 -10.28 -8.75
C CYS A 186 1.55 -10.63 -10.24
N SER A 187 1.94 -11.86 -10.54
CA SER A 187 2.22 -12.33 -11.91
C SER A 187 1.72 -13.75 -12.13
N HIS A 188 1.31 -14.05 -13.37
CA HIS A 188 1.05 -15.42 -13.82
C HIS A 188 2.35 -16.23 -14.01
N ASN A 189 3.48 -15.54 -14.15
CA ASN A 189 4.79 -16.15 -14.28
C ASN A 189 5.39 -16.43 -12.90
N SER A 190 6.01 -17.62 -12.76
CA SER A 190 6.77 -17.96 -11.56
C SER A 190 7.97 -17.02 -11.37
N ILE A 191 8.10 -16.47 -10.17
CA ILE A 191 9.22 -15.61 -9.79
C ILE A 191 10.26 -16.45 -9.08
N HIS A 192 11.36 -16.75 -9.78
CA HIS A 192 12.41 -17.60 -9.26
C HIS A 192 13.32 -16.90 -8.22
N ARG A 193 13.55 -15.60 -8.39
CA ARG A 193 14.39 -14.78 -7.50
C ARG A 193 13.82 -13.37 -7.39
N ARG A 194 13.99 -12.75 -6.22
CA ARG A 194 13.59 -11.37 -5.94
C ARG A 194 14.81 -10.60 -5.45
N PHE A 195 14.96 -9.37 -5.92
CA PHE A 195 16.05 -8.48 -5.50
C PHE A 195 15.47 -7.13 -5.05
N ASP A 196 15.94 -6.63 -3.91
CA ASP A 196 15.90 -5.22 -3.55
C ASP A 196 17.27 -4.66 -3.93
N LEU A 197 17.34 -3.72 -4.86
CA LEU A 197 18.58 -3.10 -5.34
C LEU A 197 18.57 -1.60 -5.02
N LYS A 198 19.67 -1.09 -4.43
CA LYS A 198 19.79 0.32 -3.99
C LYS A 198 21.04 1.01 -4.48
N GLY A 199 21.93 0.30 -5.18
CA GLY A 199 23.19 0.84 -5.68
C GLY A 199 24.22 1.13 -4.59
N SER A 200 24.14 0.47 -3.43
CA SER A 200 25.09 0.62 -2.32
C SER A 200 25.53 -0.74 -1.78
N SER A 201 26.57 -0.76 -0.93
CA SER A 201 27.15 -2.00 -0.37
C SER A 201 26.81 -2.22 1.11
N LEU A 202 26.66 -1.16 1.91
CA LEU A 202 26.47 -1.28 3.36
C LEU A 202 25.12 -1.92 3.71
N GLY A 203 25.16 -3.12 4.31
CA GLY A 203 23.96 -3.87 4.70
C GLY A 203 23.19 -4.46 3.51
N ARG A 204 23.86 -4.61 2.35
CA ARG A 204 23.28 -5.07 1.08
C ARG A 204 23.65 -6.52 0.72
N THR A 205 23.83 -7.36 1.73
CA THR A 205 23.89 -8.83 1.64
C THR A 205 22.70 -9.42 2.42
N THR A 206 22.21 -10.58 1.99
CA THR A 206 21.16 -11.32 2.70
C THR A 206 21.78 -12.15 3.83
N ASP A 207 21.20 -12.06 5.03
CA ASP A 207 21.74 -12.73 6.22
C ASP A 207 21.34 -14.22 6.31
N LYS A 208 20.52 -14.72 5.38
CA LYS A 208 20.07 -16.11 5.34
C LYS A 208 21.12 -17.02 4.70
N PRO A 209 21.38 -18.22 5.26
CA PRO A 209 22.23 -19.21 4.60
C PRO A 209 21.58 -19.69 3.29
N GLN A 210 22.41 -20.14 2.35
CA GLN A 210 21.98 -20.55 1.01
C GLN A 210 20.90 -21.65 1.02
N THR A 211 20.90 -22.51 2.03
CA THR A 211 19.94 -23.60 2.26
C THR A 211 18.54 -23.10 2.65
N GLU A 212 18.42 -21.87 3.16
CA GLU A 212 17.16 -21.25 3.57
C GLU A 212 16.65 -20.20 2.57
N ILE A 213 17.38 -20.00 1.46
CA ILE A 213 16.95 -19.12 0.38
C ILE A 213 15.85 -19.81 -0.41
N ASP A 214 14.69 -19.18 -0.44
CA ASP A 214 13.52 -19.59 -1.21
C ASP A 214 13.08 -18.50 -2.21
N GLN A 215 12.08 -18.80 -3.03
CA GLN A 215 11.52 -17.86 -4.02
C GLN A 215 10.93 -16.57 -3.42
N TYR A 216 10.68 -16.55 -2.11
CA TYR A 216 10.13 -15.39 -1.39
C TYR A 216 11.21 -14.58 -0.67
N THR A 217 12.44 -15.07 -0.65
CA THR A 217 13.59 -14.40 -0.06
C THR A 217 14.03 -13.26 -0.97
N THR A 218 14.01 -12.04 -0.42
CA THR A 218 14.48 -10.84 -1.12
C THR A 218 15.99 -10.72 -0.96
N LEU A 219 16.71 -11.02 -2.04
CA LEU A 219 18.14 -10.82 -2.18
C LEU A 219 18.48 -9.33 -2.32
N LYS A 220 19.73 -8.96 -2.10
CA LYS A 220 20.22 -7.57 -2.12
C LYS A 220 21.36 -7.38 -3.13
N ASP A 221 21.94 -6.18 -3.19
CA ASP A 221 22.93 -5.78 -4.20
C ASP A 221 24.16 -6.71 -4.25
N LEU A 222 24.69 -7.14 -3.11
CA LEU A 222 25.89 -7.99 -3.06
C LEU A 222 25.59 -9.47 -3.30
N ASP A 223 24.32 -9.86 -3.27
CA ASP A 223 23.86 -11.21 -3.62
C ASP A 223 23.64 -11.36 -5.14
N LEU A 224 23.64 -10.24 -5.87
CA LEU A 224 23.40 -10.21 -7.32
C LEU A 224 24.65 -10.68 -8.07
N ASN A 225 24.60 -11.90 -8.59
CA ASN A 225 25.67 -12.52 -9.37
C ASN A 225 25.41 -12.54 -10.89
N PHE A 226 24.57 -11.63 -11.38
CA PHE A 226 24.22 -11.51 -12.80
C PHE A 226 24.32 -10.07 -13.30
N ILE A 227 24.59 -9.94 -14.59
CA ILE A 227 24.43 -8.68 -15.33
C ILE A 227 23.21 -8.84 -16.23
N PHE A 228 22.25 -7.92 -16.13
CA PHE A 228 21.09 -7.89 -17.01
C PHE A 228 21.15 -6.66 -17.92
N ARG A 229 20.77 -6.84 -19.19
CA ARG A 229 20.66 -5.75 -20.16
C ARG A 229 19.25 -5.19 -20.14
N LEU A 230 19.13 -3.90 -19.83
CA LEU A 230 17.86 -3.19 -19.89
C LEU A 230 17.63 -2.66 -21.31
N LYS A 231 16.43 -2.89 -21.88
CA LYS A 231 16.07 -2.28 -23.16
C LYS A 231 16.05 -0.75 -23.00
N LYS A 232 16.42 -0.03 -24.08
CA LYS A 232 16.55 1.44 -24.07
C LYS A 232 15.30 2.15 -23.52
N GLN A 233 14.11 1.70 -23.89
CA GLN A 233 12.84 2.25 -23.40
C GLN A 233 12.73 2.15 -21.87
N TRP A 234 13.00 0.98 -21.28
CA TRP A 234 12.95 0.79 -19.84
C TRP A 234 14.02 1.59 -19.09
N PHE A 235 15.20 1.78 -19.71
CA PHE A 235 16.23 2.64 -19.14
C PHE A 235 15.79 4.11 -19.10
N GLN A 236 15.16 4.59 -20.17
CA GLN A 236 14.59 5.94 -20.20
C GLN A 236 13.49 6.12 -19.15
N GLU A 237 12.59 5.13 -18.99
CA GLU A 237 11.59 5.15 -17.93
C GLU A 237 12.22 5.15 -16.53
N PHE A 238 13.24 4.33 -16.31
CA PHE A 238 13.97 4.32 -15.04
C PHE A 238 14.56 5.69 -14.72
N GLN A 239 15.20 6.35 -15.69
CA GLN A 239 15.74 7.71 -15.53
C GLN A 239 14.65 8.75 -15.20
N ARG A 240 13.47 8.64 -15.81
CA ARG A 240 12.32 9.53 -15.52
C ARG A 240 11.84 9.37 -14.08
N CYS A 241 11.86 8.15 -13.56
CA CYS A 241 11.36 7.81 -12.23
C CYS A 241 12.29 8.22 -11.07
N ASN A 242 13.56 8.59 -11.33
CA ASN A 242 14.57 8.89 -10.30
C ASN A 242 14.14 9.95 -9.26
N HIS A 243 13.30 10.91 -9.64
CA HIS A 243 12.79 11.92 -8.72
C HIS A 243 11.84 11.36 -7.64
N PHE A 244 11.29 10.17 -7.85
CA PHE A 244 10.30 9.52 -6.97
C PHE A 244 10.88 8.35 -6.16
N LEU A 245 12.09 7.88 -6.49
CA LEU A 245 12.71 6.68 -5.92
C LEU A 245 13.17 6.84 -4.45
N PHE A 246 13.19 8.06 -3.89
CA PHE A 246 13.68 8.34 -2.53
C PHE A 246 12.65 8.14 -1.40
N ILE A 247 11.45 7.64 -1.67
CA ILE A 247 10.32 7.79 -0.73
C ILE A 247 9.85 6.46 -0.09
N PHE A 248 10.45 5.30 -0.43
CA PHE A 248 9.98 3.99 0.09
C PHE A 248 11.04 3.02 0.59
#